data_AF-A0A7S3AYT6-F1
#
_entry.id   AF-A0A7S3AYT6-F1
#
_cell.length_a   1.000
_cell.length_b   1.000
_cell.length_c   1.000
_cell.angle_alpha   90.00
_cell.angle_beta   90.00
_cell.angle_gamma   90.00
#
_symmetry.space_group_name_H-M   'P 1'
#
loop_
_entity.id
_entity.type
_entity.pdbx_description
1 polymer ?
#
loop_
_entity_poly.entity_id
_entity_poly.type
_entity_poly.pdbx_seq_one_letter_code
_entity_poly.pdbx_strand_id
1 'polypeptide(L)'
;MSAESLLYADTRGIPSHGVNRAEFYAAELAAGLINGAASPTVTRDDGCCALVDGNNALGAVVSTRAVELAISKAREFGVGWVVCRGSNHYGAAGFWA
;
A
#
# COMPACT_ATOMS: atom_id res chain seq x y z
N MET A 1 8.95 -2.34 -4.91
CA MET A 1 7.94 -1.76 -3.99
C MET A 1 7.79 -2.49 -2.65
N SER A 2 7.36 -3.77 -2.58
CA SER A 2 7.30 -4.47 -1.27
C SER A 2 8.69 -4.63 -0.64
N ALA A 3 9.66 -5.18 -1.38
CA ALA A 3 11.04 -5.33 -0.92
C ALA A 3 11.70 -3.97 -0.57
N GLU A 4 11.43 -2.93 -1.35
CA GLU A 4 11.92 -1.57 -1.08
C GLU A 4 11.35 -0.99 0.21
N SER A 5 10.05 -1.17 0.48
CA SER A 5 9.41 -0.72 1.72
C SER A 5 10.01 -1.41 2.96
N LEU A 6 10.29 -2.70 2.86
CA LEU A 6 10.95 -3.45 3.94
C LEU A 6 12.41 -3.00 4.15
N LEU A 7 13.17 -2.82 3.05
CA LEU A 7 14.54 -2.31 3.12
C LEU A 7 14.60 -0.88 3.67
N TYR A 8 13.64 -0.04 3.29
CA TYR A 8 13.49 1.30 3.85
C TYR A 8 13.33 1.23 5.37
N ALA A 9 12.47 0.34 5.88
CA ALA A 9 12.27 0.20 7.31
C ALA A 9 13.55 -0.25 8.03
N ASP A 10 14.27 -1.25 7.51
CA ASP A 10 15.52 -1.72 8.12
C ASP A 10 16.62 -0.65 8.11
N THR A 11 16.82 0.04 6.99
CA THR A 11 17.82 1.12 6.87
C THR A 11 17.51 2.33 7.75
N ARG A 12 16.26 2.46 8.23
CA ARG A 12 15.80 3.50 9.15
C ARG A 12 15.73 3.05 10.61
N GLY A 13 16.14 1.82 10.93
CA GLY A 13 16.08 1.30 12.29
C GLY A 13 14.65 1.04 12.77
N ILE A 14 13.74 0.66 11.87
CA ILE A 14 12.34 0.29 12.15
C ILE A 14 12.19 -1.24 11.94
N PRO A 15 12.84 -2.08 12.75
CA PRO A 15 12.89 -3.52 12.51
C PRO A 15 11.53 -4.20 12.63
N SER A 16 10.54 -3.60 13.27
CA SER A 16 9.18 -4.16 13.34
C SER A 16 8.46 -4.17 11.98
N HIS A 17 8.94 -3.41 11.00
CA HIS A 17 8.34 -3.26 9.67
C HIS A 17 9.32 -3.58 8.54
N GLY A 18 10.46 -4.20 8.86
CA GLY A 18 11.55 -4.51 7.95
C GLY A 18 11.46 -5.88 7.29
N VAL A 19 12.60 -6.41 6.83
CA VAL A 19 12.66 -7.71 6.11
C VAL A 19 12.11 -8.86 6.94
N ASN A 20 12.10 -8.77 8.27
CA ASN A 20 11.43 -9.74 9.14
C ASN A 20 9.94 -9.94 8.83
N ARG A 21 9.26 -8.97 8.21
CA ARG A 21 7.86 -9.10 7.76
C ARG A 21 7.69 -10.00 6.54
N ALA A 22 8.76 -10.28 5.79
CA ALA A 22 8.68 -11.06 4.56
C ALA A 22 8.15 -12.48 4.80
N GLU A 23 8.56 -13.13 5.90
CA GLU A 23 8.09 -14.47 6.26
C GLU A 23 6.59 -14.47 6.57
N PHE A 24 6.11 -13.47 7.32
CA PHE A 24 4.67 -13.31 7.60
C PHE A 24 3.86 -13.12 6.31
N TYR A 25 4.31 -12.24 5.42
CA TYR A 25 3.62 -12.02 4.15
C TYR A 25 3.59 -13.28 3.28
N ALA A 26 4.70 -14.02 3.23
CA ALA A 26 4.77 -15.27 2.47
C ALA A 26 3.79 -16.32 3.04
N ALA A 27 3.71 -16.44 4.36
CA ALA A 27 2.78 -17.34 5.03
C ALA A 27 1.32 -16.93 4.79
N GLU A 28 0.99 -15.64 4.89
CA GLU A 28 -0.36 -15.12 4.64
C GLU A 28 -0.79 -15.28 3.18
N LEU A 29 0.13 -15.09 2.23
CA LEU A 29 -0.09 -15.37 0.81
C LEU A 29 -0.34 -16.87 0.56
N ALA A 30 0.49 -17.74 1.13
CA ALA A 30 0.34 -19.19 0.99
C ALA A 30 -0.97 -19.71 1.61
N ALA A 31 -1.41 -19.10 2.71
CA ALA A 31 -2.66 -19.42 3.38
C ALA A 31 -3.91 -18.80 2.71
N GLY A 32 -3.75 -17.98 1.67
CA GLY A 32 -4.86 -17.27 1.02
C GLY A 32 -5.47 -16.14 1.85
N LEU A 33 -4.81 -15.74 2.94
CA LEU A 33 -5.20 -14.60 3.78
C LEU A 33 -4.88 -13.27 3.09
N ILE A 34 -3.88 -13.26 2.20
CA ILE A 34 -3.61 -12.18 1.24
C ILE A 34 -3.83 -12.72 -0.16
N ASN A 35 -4.56 -11.98 -1.00
CA ASN A 35 -4.72 -12.32 -2.40
C ASN A 35 -3.54 -11.78 -3.22
N GLY A 36 -2.56 -12.64 -3.52
CA GLY A 36 -1.37 -12.28 -4.30
C GLY A 36 -1.64 -11.93 -5.77
N ALA A 37 -2.83 -12.27 -6.30
CA ALA A 37 -3.24 -11.96 -7.67
C ALA A 37 -4.19 -10.75 -7.75
N ALA A 38 -4.64 -10.23 -6.61
CA ALA A 38 -5.53 -9.07 -6.57
C ALA A 38 -4.82 -7.80 -7.05
N SER A 39 -5.59 -6.95 -7.73
CA SER A 39 -5.17 -5.60 -8.12
C SER A 39 -6.11 -4.59 -7.47
N PRO A 40 -5.60 -3.47 -6.91
CA PRO A 40 -6.45 -2.45 -6.31
C PRO A 40 -7.33 -1.75 -7.36
N THR A 41 -8.57 -1.44 -7.00
CA THR A 41 -9.54 -0.76 -7.88
C THR A 41 -10.01 0.56 -7.27
N VAL A 42 -10.19 1.59 -8.11
CA VAL A 42 -10.81 2.84 -7.67
C VAL A 42 -12.32 2.64 -7.69
N THR A 43 -12.95 2.71 -6.51
CA THR A 43 -14.39 2.48 -6.34
C THR A 43 -15.19 3.78 -6.24
N ARG A 44 -14.52 4.89 -5.91
CA ARG A 44 -15.06 6.25 -5.99
C ARG A 44 -13.95 7.21 -6.43
N ASP A 45 -14.31 8.14 -7.29
CA ASP A 45 -13.46 9.22 -7.75
C ASP A 45 -14.29 10.52 -7.72
N ASP A 46 -13.85 11.49 -6.93
CA ASP A 46 -14.57 12.76 -6.72
C ASP A 46 -13.56 13.91 -6.58
N GLY A 47 -13.16 14.47 -7.72
CA GLY A 47 -12.20 15.58 -7.78
C GLY A 47 -10.88 15.23 -7.09
N CYS A 48 -10.54 16.00 -6.05
CA CYS A 48 -9.33 15.77 -5.26
C CYS A 48 -9.36 14.51 -4.39
N CYS A 49 -10.50 13.82 -4.27
CA CYS A 49 -10.70 12.65 -3.41
C CYS A 49 -10.86 11.35 -4.22
N ALA A 50 -10.44 10.22 -3.65
CA ALA A 50 -10.79 8.89 -4.16
C ALA A 50 -10.83 7.81 -3.07
N LEU A 51 -11.55 6.73 -3.35
CA LEU A 51 -11.56 5.49 -2.56
C LEU A 51 -11.00 4.33 -3.38
N VAL A 52 -9.94 3.70 -2.86
CA VAL A 52 -9.32 2.51 -3.42
C VAL A 52 -9.74 1.28 -2.60
N ASP A 53 -10.26 0.26 -3.27
CA ASP A 53 -10.43 -1.06 -2.70
C ASP A 53 -9.22 -1.92 -3.08
N GLY A 54 -8.52 -2.45 -2.09
CA GLY A 54 -7.34 -3.28 -2.29
C GLY A 54 -7.66 -4.69 -2.78
N ASN A 55 -8.93 -5.14 -2.73
CA ASN A 55 -9.34 -6.49 -3.10
C ASN A 55 -8.53 -7.59 -2.35
N ASN A 56 -8.14 -7.29 -1.11
CA ASN A 56 -7.27 -8.09 -0.26
C ASN A 56 -5.84 -8.29 -0.80
N ALA A 57 -5.35 -7.37 -1.64
CA ALA A 57 -3.97 -7.39 -2.11
C ALA A 57 -2.96 -7.07 -0.99
N LEU A 58 -1.69 -7.36 -1.26
CA LEU A 58 -0.58 -7.00 -0.38
C LEU A 58 -0.57 -5.49 -0.10
N GLY A 59 -0.33 -5.08 1.15
CA GLY A 59 -0.42 -3.69 1.56
C GLY A 59 0.44 -2.74 0.71
N ALA A 60 1.67 -3.13 0.37
CA ALA A 60 2.54 -2.34 -0.49
C ALA A 60 1.99 -2.12 -1.92
N VAL A 61 1.23 -3.07 -2.47
CA VAL A 61 0.60 -2.93 -3.80
C VAL A 61 -0.53 -1.90 -3.72
N VAL A 62 -1.36 -1.98 -2.68
CA VAL A 62 -2.45 -1.01 -2.46
C VAL A 62 -1.91 0.39 -2.19
N SER A 63 -0.92 0.52 -1.30
CA SER A 63 -0.31 1.81 -0.96
C SER A 63 0.32 2.49 -2.16
N THR A 64 1.01 1.75 -3.01
CA THR A 64 1.60 2.36 -4.21
C THR A 64 0.51 2.95 -5.10
N ARG A 65 -0.51 2.16 -5.43
CA ARG A 65 -1.61 2.65 -6.28
C ARG A 65 -2.28 3.88 -5.68
N ALA A 66 -2.45 3.90 -4.36
CA ALA A 66 -3.05 5.01 -3.64
C ALA A 66 -2.19 6.28 -3.66
N VAL A 67 -0.88 6.15 -3.40
CA VAL A 67 0.07 7.27 -3.43
C VAL A 67 0.20 7.85 -4.83
N GLU A 68 0.32 7.01 -5.86
CA GLU A 68 0.34 7.46 -7.26
C GLU A 68 -0.92 8.25 -7.63
N LEU A 69 -2.09 7.76 -7.21
CA LEU A 69 -3.36 8.43 -7.43
C LEU A 69 -3.44 9.75 -6.65
N ALA A 70 -3.00 9.77 -5.39
CA ALA A 70 -2.99 10.97 -4.57
C ALA A 70 -2.08 12.05 -5.17
N ILE A 71 -0.88 11.68 -5.65
CA ILE A 71 0.04 12.60 -6.34
C ILE A 71 -0.59 13.11 -7.64
N SER A 72 -1.21 12.24 -8.44
CA SER A 72 -1.90 12.65 -9.67
C SER A 72 -3.00 13.67 -9.38
N LYS A 73 -3.84 13.42 -8.38
CA LYS A 73 -4.91 14.32 -7.97
C LYS A 73 -4.38 15.63 -7.38
N ALA A 74 -3.31 15.57 -6.59
CA ALA A 74 -2.66 16.76 -6.05
C ALA A 74 -2.10 17.68 -7.15
N ARG A 75 -1.56 17.10 -8.24
CA ARG A 75 -1.10 17.88 -9.40
C ARG A 75 -2.24 18.60 -10.12
N GLU A 76 -3.43 18.01 -10.15
CA GLU A 76 -4.59 18.57 -10.83
C GLU A 76 -5.39 19.56 -9.97
N PHE A 77 -5.65 19.20 -8.71
CA PHE A 77 -6.57 19.92 -7.82
C PHE A 77 -5.85 20.66 -6.67
N GLY A 78 -4.52 20.62 -6.61
CA GLY A 78 -3.71 21.20 -5.54
C GLY A 78 -3.61 20.32 -4.28
N VAL A 79 -4.51 19.37 -4.10
CA VAL A 79 -4.49 18.35 -3.04
C VAL A 79 -5.00 17.02 -3.58
N GLY A 80 -4.50 15.91 -3.04
CA GLY A 80 -5.00 14.57 -3.33
C GLY A 80 -5.27 13.83 -2.03
N TRP A 81 -6.50 13.37 -1.84
CA TRP A 81 -6.93 12.62 -0.67
C TRP A 81 -7.43 11.24 -1.09
N VAL A 82 -6.63 10.20 -0.83
CA VAL A 82 -6.98 8.82 -1.21
C VAL A 82 -7.14 7.97 0.04
N VAL A 83 -8.31 7.35 0.18
CA VAL A 83 -8.60 6.39 1.25
C VAL A 83 -8.49 4.98 0.69
N CYS A 84 -7.91 4.06 1.46
CA CYS A 84 -7.84 2.64 1.09
C CYS A 84 -8.71 1.80 2.03
N ARG A 85 -9.37 0.79 1.47
CA ARG A 85 -10.00 -0.31 2.22
C ARG A 85 -9.61 -1.65 1.61
N GLY A 86 -9.90 -2.76 2.28
CA GLY A 86 -9.61 -4.09 1.73
C GLY A 86 -8.12 -4.31 1.44
N SER A 87 -7.25 -3.72 2.26
CA SER A 87 -5.79 -3.80 2.17
C SER A 87 -5.21 -4.63 3.32
N ASN A 88 -3.90 -4.81 3.32
CA ASN A 88 -3.13 -5.52 4.33
C ASN A 88 -2.04 -4.62 4.93
N HIS A 89 -1.24 -5.16 5.84
CA HIS A 89 -0.09 -4.44 6.41
C HIS A 89 0.85 -3.93 5.30
N TYR A 90 1.18 -2.64 5.33
CA TYR A 90 1.86 -1.93 4.22
C TYR A 90 3.33 -1.53 4.49
N GLY A 91 3.95 -2.09 5.54
CA GLY A 91 5.31 -1.72 5.95
C GLY A 91 5.38 -0.39 6.71
N ALA A 92 6.54 0.25 6.71
CA ALA A 92 6.73 1.52 7.42
C ALA A 92 6.03 2.67 6.67
N ALA A 93 5.12 3.38 7.34
CA ALA A 93 4.31 4.45 6.72
C ALA A 93 5.17 5.55 6.07
N GLY A 94 6.33 5.85 6.63
CA GLY A 94 7.26 6.86 6.09
C GLY A 94 7.89 6.53 4.74
N PHE A 95 7.72 5.32 4.19
CA PHE A 95 8.09 4.99 2.81
C PHE A 95 7.11 5.60 1.80
N TRP A 96 5.86 5.85 2.22
CA TRP A 96 4.76 6.32 1.37
C TRP A 96 4.52 7.83 1.46
N ALA A 97 5.34 8.54 2.23
CA ALA A 97 5.18 9.96 2.56
C ALA A 97 5.95 10.88 1.61
#